data_AF-A0AAU1THN3-F1
#
_entry.id   AF-A0AAU1THN3-F1
#
_cell.length_a   1.000
_cell.length_b   1.000
_cell.length_c   1.000
_cell.angle_alpha   90.00
_cell.angle_beta   90.00
_cell.angle_gamma   90.00
#
_symmetry.space_group_name_H-M   'P 1'
#
loop_
_entity.id
_entity.type
_entity.pdbx_description
1 polymer ?
#
loop_
_entity_poly.entity_id
_entity_poly.type
_entity_poly.pdbx_seq_one_letter_code
_entity_poly.pdbx_strand_id
1 'polypeptide(L)'
;MTKQQRRRIVSLLQIGVALAVGAAVSIRLATYDVPFFLLTACALGTAGSVLSALLNIEQAWTANTHRCTVPGCDFRVRIQHSDAGENRRWQEIAAAHPTHTTV
;
A
#
# COMPACT_ATOMS: atom_id res chain seq x y z
N MET A 1 -5.00 0.19 -21.00
CA MET A 1 -5.16 0.88 -19.69
C MET A 1 -3.85 1.50 -19.28
N THR A 2 -3.79 2.82 -19.12
CA THR A 2 -2.56 3.51 -18.67
C THR A 2 -2.32 3.21 -17.18
N LYS A 3 -1.06 3.28 -16.70
CA LYS A 3 -0.73 3.06 -15.27
C LYS A 3 -1.57 3.95 -14.34
N GLN A 4 -1.89 5.16 -14.80
CA GLN A 4 -2.74 6.12 -14.10
C GLN A 4 -4.21 5.66 -14.01
N GLN A 5 -4.79 5.13 -15.08
CA GLN A 5 -6.15 4.58 -15.05
C GLN A 5 -6.25 3.37 -14.10
N ARG A 6 -5.24 2.50 -14.10
CA ARG A 6 -5.23 1.34 -13.20
C ARG A 6 -5.18 1.77 -11.73
N ARG A 7 -4.37 2.77 -11.37
CA ARG A 7 -4.35 3.32 -10.00
C ARG A 7 -5.70 3.90 -9.58
N ARG A 8 -6.37 4.66 -10.46
CA ARG A 8 -7.70 5.21 -10.16
C ARG A 8 -8.76 4.14 -9.93
N ILE A 9 -8.73 3.06 -10.70
CA ILE A 9 -9.67 1.95 -10.52
C ILE A 9 -9.42 1.26 -9.18
N VAL A 10 -8.15 0.99 -8.85
CA VAL A 10 -7.78 0.39 -7.56
C VAL A 10 -8.21 1.27 -6.40
N SER A 11 -7.98 2.59 -6.46
CA SER A 11 -8.39 3.51 -5.38
C SER A 11 -9.90 3.55 -5.19
N LEU A 12 -10.68 3.57 -6.28
CA LEU A 12 -12.14 3.54 -6.20
C LEU A 12 -12.64 2.23 -5.58
N LEU A 13 -12.00 1.12 -5.94
CA LEU A 13 -12.33 -0.20 -5.40
C LEU A 13 -12.02 -0.27 -3.89
N GLN A 14 -10.90 0.27 -3.44
CA GLN A 14 -10.54 0.33 -2.01
C GLN A 14 -11.57 1.13 -1.19
N ILE A 15 -11.99 2.29 -1.70
CA ILE A 15 -13.03 3.11 -1.06
C ILE A 15 -14.36 2.33 -0.99
N GLY A 16 -14.74 1.68 -2.09
CA GLY A 16 -15.95 0.85 -2.14
C GLY A 16 -15.94 -0.29 -1.12
N VAL A 17 -14.81 -0.99 -0.98
CA VAL A 17 -14.64 -2.07 0.02
C VAL A 17 -14.73 -1.52 1.45
N ALA A 18 -14.06 -0.39 1.74
CA ALA A 18 -14.11 0.23 3.06
C ALA A 18 -15.54 0.64 3.46
N LEU A 19 -16.30 1.24 2.53
CA LEU A 19 -17.70 1.59 2.75
C LEU A 19 -18.60 0.36 2.93
N ALA A 20 -18.40 -0.69 2.13
CA ALA A 20 -19.16 -1.92 2.23
C ALA A 20 -18.96 -2.62 3.59
N VAL A 21 -17.72 -2.65 4.09
CA VAL A 21 -17.42 -3.22 5.42
C VAL A 21 -18.06 -2.37 6.52
N GLY A 22 -17.93 -1.04 6.47
CA GLY A 22 -18.58 -0.14 7.43
C GLY A 22 -20.10 -0.30 7.45
N ALA A 23 -20.73 -0.45 6.28
CA ALA A 23 -22.17 -0.70 6.16
C ALA A 23 -22.55 -2.08 6.74
N ALA A 24 -21.79 -3.13 6.45
CA ALA A 24 -22.03 -4.47 7.00
C ALA A 24 -21.95 -4.49 8.54
N VAL A 25 -20.97 -3.79 9.11
CA VAL A 25 -20.83 -3.62 10.56
C VAL A 25 -22.01 -2.84 11.13
N SER A 26 -22.43 -1.76 10.46
CA SER A 26 -23.57 -0.96 10.90
C SER A 26 -24.89 -1.75 10.89
N ILE A 27 -25.13 -2.56 9.87
CA ILE A 27 -26.31 -3.44 9.79
C ILE A 27 -26.31 -4.45 10.94
N ARG A 28 -25.14 -5.01 11.27
CA ARG A 28 -24.97 -5.92 12.41
C ARG A 28 -25.20 -5.23 13.75
N LEU A 29 -24.79 -3.97 13.91
CA LEU A 29 -25.00 -3.22 15.15
C LEU A 29 -26.42 -2.65 15.27
N ALA A 30 -27.10 -2.42 14.15
CA ALA A 30 -28.49 -1.94 14.15
C ALA A 30 -29.44 -2.91 14.87
N THR A 31 -29.11 -4.20 14.94
CA THR A 31 -29.91 -5.19 15.70
C THR A 31 -29.77 -5.04 17.22
N TYR A 32 -28.89 -4.17 17.71
CA TYR A 32 -28.59 -4.00 19.14
C TYR A 32 -29.07 -2.65 19.71
N ASP A 33 -29.96 -1.93 19.01
CA ASP A 33 -30.52 -0.62 19.43
C ASP A 33 -29.45 0.39 19.93
N VAL A 34 -28.30 0.37 19.28
CA VAL A 34 -27.15 1.20 19.66
C VAL A 34 -27.38 2.65 19.20
N PRO A 35 -27.01 3.67 20.00
CA PRO A 35 -27.18 5.07 19.61
C PRO A 35 -26.52 5.38 18.26
N PHE A 36 -27.21 6.19 17.44
CA PHE A 36 -26.76 6.53 16.08
C PHE A 36 -25.34 7.12 16.02
N PHE A 37 -24.93 7.89 17.03
CA PHE A 37 -23.57 8.43 17.12
C PHE A 37 -22.50 7.33 17.27
N LEU A 38 -22.78 6.26 18.02
CA LEU A 38 -21.86 5.12 18.13
C LEU A 38 -21.80 4.32 16.84
N LEU A 39 -22.93 4.15 16.14
CA LEU A 39 -22.97 3.48 14.84
C LEU A 39 -22.10 4.22 13.82
N THR A 40 -22.25 5.54 13.72
CA THR A 40 -21.47 6.35 12.77
C THR A 40 -19.99 6.38 13.12
N ALA A 41 -19.62 6.51 14.40
CA ALA A 41 -18.24 6.43 14.85
C ALA A 41 -17.61 5.06 14.54
N CYS A 42 -18.35 3.97 14.77
CA CYS A 42 -17.88 2.61 14.51
C CYS A 42 -17.74 2.34 13.00
N ALA A 43 -18.70 2.80 12.19
CA ALA A 43 -18.64 2.71 10.73
C ALA A 43 -17.44 3.45 10.15
N LEU A 44 -17.19 4.69 10.62
CA LEU A 44 -16.05 5.49 10.18
C LEU A 44 -14.72 4.88 10.65
N GLY A 45 -14.65 4.39 11.89
CA GLY A 45 -13.46 3.75 12.44
C GLY A 45 -13.09 2.46 11.69
N THR A 46 -14.08 1.61 11.40
CA THR A 46 -13.87 0.37 10.63
C THR A 46 -13.52 0.67 9.18
N ALA A 47 -14.23 1.59 8.52
CA ALA A 47 -13.91 2.01 7.16
C ALA A 47 -12.48 2.59 7.06
N GLY A 48 -12.09 3.47 7.99
CA GLY A 48 -10.74 4.04 8.04
C GLY A 48 -9.66 2.98 8.26
N SER A 49 -9.90 2.02 9.16
CA SER A 49 -8.97 0.92 9.43
C SER A 49 -8.81 0.01 8.21
N VAL A 50 -9.92 -0.34 7.55
CA VAL A 50 -9.91 -1.15 6.32
C VAL A 50 -9.19 -0.42 5.18
N LEU A 51 -9.46 0.87 4.99
CA LEU A 51 -8.79 1.68 3.98
C LEU A 51 -7.28 1.75 4.24
N SER A 52 -6.88 1.99 5.49
CA SER A 52 -5.47 1.99 5.89
C SER A 52 -4.80 0.64 5.62
N ALA A 53 -5.45 -0.47 5.97
CA ALA A 53 -4.94 -1.81 5.68
C ALA A 53 -4.76 -2.05 4.17
N LEU A 54 -5.75 -1.66 3.36
CA LEU A 54 -5.70 -1.79 1.91
C LEU A 54 -4.57 -0.97 1.28
N LEU A 55 -4.35 0.26 1.74
CA LEU A 55 -3.23 1.10 1.30
C LEU A 55 -1.89 0.49 1.67
N ASN A 56 -1.75 -0.04 2.88
CA ASN A 56 -0.52 -0.73 3.31
C ASN A 56 -0.25 -1.99 2.47
N ILE A 57 -1.29 -2.76 2.14
CA ILE A 57 -1.16 -3.93 1.25
C ILE A 57 -0.73 -3.50 -0.15
N GLU A 58 -1.34 -2.46 -0.72
CA GLU A 58 -0.96 -1.93 -2.02
C GLU A 58 0.49 -1.45 -2.04
N GLN A 59 0.92 -0.71 -1.01
CA GLN A 59 2.31 -0.28 -0.86
C GLN A 59 3.26 -1.48 -0.76
N ALA A 60 2.87 -2.52 -0.01
CA ALA A 60 3.67 -3.71 0.13
C ALA A 60 3.84 -4.45 -1.22
N TRP A 61 2.76 -4.53 -2.01
CA TRP A 61 2.72 -5.20 -3.31
C TRP A 61 3.41 -4.41 -4.43
N THR A 62 3.38 -3.08 -4.37
CA THR A 62 3.98 -2.21 -5.38
C THR A 62 5.42 -1.86 -5.08
N ALA A 63 5.94 -2.27 -3.93
CA ALA A 63 7.33 -2.06 -3.57
C ALA A 63 8.26 -2.99 -4.36
N ASN A 64 9.24 -2.41 -5.05
CA ASN A 64 10.34 -3.15 -5.65
C ASN A 64 11.54 -3.10 -4.71
N THR A 65 12.19 -4.25 -4.53
CA THR A 65 13.46 -4.33 -3.78
C THR A 65 14.60 -4.57 -4.76
N HIS A 66 15.52 -3.63 -4.83
CA HIS A 66 16.77 -3.78 -5.57
C HIS A 66 17.86 -4.25 -4.62
N ARG A 67 18.56 -5.32 -5.00
CA ARG A 67 19.66 -5.90 -4.23
C ARG A 67 20.92 -5.86 -5.07
N CYS A 68 22.07 -5.70 -4.44
CA CYS A 68 23.33 -5.97 -5.11
C CYS A 68 23.43 -7.46 -5.44
N THR A 69 23.96 -7.81 -6.62
CA THR A 69 24.17 -9.20 -7.05
C THR A 69 25.53 -9.76 -6.66
N VAL A 70 26.42 -8.94 -6.05
CA VAL A 70 27.75 -9.38 -5.66
C VAL A 70 27.69 -10.26 -4.40
N PRO A 71 28.33 -11.45 -4.40
CA PRO A 71 28.38 -12.32 -3.23
C PRO A 71 29.02 -11.61 -2.02
N GLY A 72 28.37 -11.67 -0.86
CA GLY A 72 28.85 -11.05 0.38
C GLY A 72 28.40 -9.60 0.59
N CYS A 73 27.64 -9.01 -0.33
CA CYS A 73 27.09 -7.67 -0.18
C CYS A 73 25.61 -7.72 0.29
N ASP A 74 25.30 -7.07 1.41
CA ASP A 74 23.93 -6.98 1.97
C ASP A 74 23.19 -5.67 1.59
N PHE A 75 23.71 -4.95 0.60
CA PHE A 75 23.06 -3.72 0.15
C PHE A 75 21.71 -4.03 -0.53
N ARG A 76 20.64 -3.50 0.06
CA ARG A 76 19.27 -3.60 -0.44
C ARG A 76 18.55 -2.27 -0.27
N VAL A 77 17.82 -1.87 -1.30
CA VAL A 77 16.96 -0.68 -1.27
C VAL A 77 15.56 -1.09 -1.68
N ARG A 78 14.59 -0.71 -0.86
CA ARG A 78 13.16 -0.88 -1.15
C ARG A 78 12.60 0.45 -1.62
N ILE A 79 12.10 0.49 -2.84
CA ILE A 79 11.46 1.67 -3.43
C ILE A 79 9.99 1.38 -3.68
N GLN A 80 9.16 2.40 -3.54
CA GLN A 80 7.73 2.32 -3.81
C GLN A 80 7.38 3.19 -5.02
N HIS A 81 6.34 2.80 -5.75
CA HIS A 81 5.77 3.62 -6.83
C HIS A 81 6.72 3.97 -7.99
N SER A 82 7.82 3.23 -8.19
CA SER A 82 8.81 3.56 -9.21
C SER A 82 8.27 3.42 -10.64
N ASP A 83 8.63 4.36 -11.50
CA ASP A 83 8.46 4.22 -12.94
C ASP A 83 9.59 3.39 -13.56
N ALA A 84 9.53 3.12 -14.87
CA ALA A 84 10.53 2.27 -15.52
C ALA A 84 11.93 2.89 -15.53
N GLY A 85 12.03 4.22 -15.65
CA GLY A 85 13.31 4.93 -15.62
C GLY A 85 13.89 4.98 -14.20
N GLU A 86 13.03 5.23 -13.21
CA GLU A 86 13.41 5.19 -11.80
C GLU A 86 13.86 3.78 -11.37
N ASN A 87 13.15 2.73 -11.81
CA ASN A 87 13.54 1.34 -11.55
C ASN A 87 14.92 1.01 -12.12
N ARG A 88 15.23 1.49 -13.34
CA ARG A 88 16.57 1.34 -13.95
C ARG A 88 17.62 2.11 -13.16
N ARG A 89 17.34 3.35 -12.78
CA ARG A 89 18.27 4.17 -11.99
C ARG A 89 18.60 3.53 -10.64
N TRP A 90 17.60 2.94 -9.96
CA TRP A 90 17.83 2.22 -8.70
C TRP A 90 18.60 0.91 -8.87
N GLN A 91 18.45 0.23 -10.01
CA GLN A 91 19.34 -0.89 -10.36
C GLN A 91 20.79 -0.44 -10.52
N GLU A 92 21.03 0.68 -11.21
CA GLU A 92 22.37 1.25 -11.42
C GLU A 92 22.99 1.71 -10.08
N ILE A 93 22.22 2.37 -9.22
CA ILE A 93 22.65 2.76 -7.86
C ILE A 93 23.00 1.51 -7.04
N ALA A 94 22.15 0.47 -7.07
CA ALA A 94 22.44 -0.77 -6.36
C ALA A 94 23.67 -1.51 -6.90
N ALA A 95 24.07 -1.28 -8.15
CA ALA A 95 25.32 -1.80 -8.71
C ALA A 95 26.55 -0.95 -8.35
N ALA A 96 26.40 0.38 -8.25
CA ALA A 96 27.51 1.34 -8.07
C ALA A 96 27.65 1.87 -6.63
N HIS A 97 27.03 1.21 -5.65
CA HIS A 97 26.97 1.72 -4.28
C HIS A 97 28.33 1.58 -3.53
N PRO A 98 28.60 2.45 -2.55
CA PRO A 98 29.96 2.72 -2.07
C PRO A 98 30.65 1.57 -1.32
N THR A 99 29.92 0.53 -0.88
CA THR A 99 30.52 -0.70 -0.32
C THR A 99 31.31 -1.52 -1.37
N HIS A 100 31.31 -1.12 -2.64
CA HIS A 100 32.21 -1.67 -3.68
C HIS A 100 33.43 -0.79 -4.01
N THR A 101 33.49 0.45 -3.50
CA THR A 101 34.55 1.42 -3.87
C THR A 101 35.63 1.58 -2.80
N THR A 102 35.49 0.97 -1.63
CA THR A 102 36.55 0.92 -0.62
C THR A 102 37.44 -0.29 -0.88
N VAL A 103 38.39 -0.10 -1.79
CA VAL A 103 39.63 -0.88 -1.89
C VAL A 103 40.53 -0.52 -0.71
#